data_AF-A0A7W9DEP1-F1
#
_entry.id   AF-A0A7W9DEP1-F1
#
_cell.length_a   1.000
_cell.length_b   1.000
_cell.length_c   1.000
_cell.angle_alpha   90.00
_cell.angle_beta   90.00
_cell.angle_gamma   90.00
#
_symmetry.space_group_name_H-M   'P 1'
#
loop_
_entity.id
_entity.type
_entity.pdbx_description
1 polymer ?
#
loop_
_entity_poly.entity_id
_entity_poly.type
_entity_poly.pdbx_seq_one_letter_code
_entity_poly.pdbx_strand_id
1 'polypeptide(L)'
;MKTKTTLAIFSLMSLLSFGAASAKDMNATTTVGNQTAASHHEEEAPTYLKAVRLINLPNGDCAFEYGKLETKVHMPATSFFAQTKVDAYEKVAHPAPRMQYVVTLKGKLQFKVSNGDTFIIEPGTILVAEDVKGKGHTWDLLDGDKWDRLYIPIPAGADDHFIADKK
;
A
#
# COMPACT_ATOMS: atom_id res chain seq x y z
N MET A 1 40.57 -15.31 -17.95
CA MET A 1 39.68 -16.47 -18.15
C MET A 1 38.28 -16.08 -17.75
N LYS A 2 37.34 -16.01 -18.70
CA LYS A 2 35.91 -15.75 -18.46
C LYS A 2 35.16 -17.04 -18.77
N THR A 3 34.52 -17.64 -17.78
CA THR A 3 33.58 -18.75 -17.98
C THR A 3 32.16 -18.23 -17.79
N LYS A 4 31.38 -18.28 -18.87
CA LYS A 4 29.93 -18.02 -18.88
C LYS A 4 29.24 -19.34 -18.54
N THR A 5 28.43 -19.36 -17.50
CA THR A 5 27.52 -20.48 -17.22
C THR A 5 26.11 -20.04 -17.61
N THR A 6 25.57 -20.68 -18.66
CA THR A 6 24.17 -20.57 -19.07
C THR A 6 23.35 -21.53 -18.22
N LEU A 7 22.29 -21.05 -17.57
CA LEU A 7 21.30 -21.90 -16.91
C LEU A 7 19.94 -21.70 -17.60
N ALA A 8 19.47 -22.75 -18.29
CA ALA A 8 18.13 -22.81 -18.85
C ALA A 8 17.16 -23.29 -17.76
N ILE A 9 16.07 -22.55 -17.55
CA ILE A 9 14.99 -22.94 -16.64
C ILE A 9 13.80 -23.37 -17.50
N PHE A 10 13.41 -24.64 -17.35
CA PHE A 10 12.23 -25.24 -17.96
C PHE A 10 10.96 -24.74 -17.24
N SER A 11 10.03 -24.18 -18.01
CA SER A 11 8.68 -23.83 -17.55
C SER A 11 7.79 -25.09 -17.52
N LEU A 12 7.36 -25.50 -16.32
CA LEU A 12 6.42 -26.61 -16.14
C LEU A 12 5.00 -26.03 -16.05
N MET A 13 4.21 -26.24 -17.11
CA MET A 13 2.82 -25.81 -17.22
C MET A 13 1.93 -26.99 -16.77
N SER A 14 1.28 -26.90 -15.61
CA SER A 14 0.30 -27.91 -15.20
C SER A 14 -1.09 -27.55 -15.73
N LEU A 15 -1.55 -28.31 -16.73
CA LEU A 15 -2.96 -28.38 -17.09
C LEU A 15 -3.70 -29.18 -16.02
N LEU A 16 -4.65 -28.55 -15.32
CA LEU A 16 -5.69 -29.27 -14.59
C LEU A 16 -6.90 -29.42 -15.51
N SER A 17 -7.12 -30.65 -15.96
CA SER A 17 -8.29 -31.11 -16.70
C SER A 17 -9.55 -31.11 -15.83
N PHE A 18 -10.59 -30.40 -16.25
CA PHE A 18 -11.93 -30.48 -15.68
C PHE A 18 -12.55 -31.86 -15.95
N GLY A 19 -12.95 -32.55 -14.89
CA GLY A 19 -13.75 -33.78 -14.98
C GLY A 19 -15.19 -33.47 -15.36
N ALA A 20 -15.68 -34.13 -16.41
CA ALA A 20 -17.06 -34.09 -16.86
C ALA A 20 -17.96 -34.92 -15.94
N ALA A 21 -19.05 -34.33 -15.42
CA ALA A 21 -20.17 -35.05 -14.84
C ALA A 21 -21.33 -35.07 -15.86
N SER A 22 -21.75 -36.28 -16.23
CA SER A 22 -22.91 -36.55 -17.08
C SER A 22 -24.16 -36.71 -16.22
N ALA A 23 -25.23 -35.99 -16.56
CA ALA A 23 -26.57 -36.25 -16.08
C ALA A 23 -27.55 -36.13 -17.26
N LYS A 24 -28.24 -37.25 -17.54
CA LYS A 24 -29.32 -37.35 -18.53
C LYS A 24 -30.59 -36.70 -17.98
N ASP A 25 -31.24 -35.95 -18.87
CA ASP A 25 -32.68 -35.77 -19.08
C ASP A 25 -33.60 -35.77 -17.86
N MET A 26 -34.16 -34.60 -17.55
CA MET A 26 -35.61 -34.48 -17.33
C MET A 26 -36.11 -33.04 -17.45
N ASN A 27 -37.20 -32.94 -18.22
CA ASN A 27 -37.83 -31.76 -18.78
C ASN A 27 -38.75 -31.09 -17.73
N ALA A 28 -38.57 -29.79 -17.45
CA ALA A 28 -39.50 -29.01 -16.64
C ALA A 28 -39.59 -27.55 -17.14
N THR A 29 -40.64 -27.34 -17.91
CA THR A 29 -41.48 -26.14 -18.08
C THR A 29 -40.89 -24.77 -17.70
N THR A 30 -40.62 -24.03 -18.76
CA THR A 30 -40.39 -22.59 -18.88
C THR A 30 -41.35 -21.74 -18.02
N THR A 31 -40.78 -21.01 -17.05
CA THR A 31 -41.41 -19.81 -16.48
C THR A 31 -40.48 -18.64 -16.79
N VAL A 32 -40.84 -17.79 -17.76
CA VAL A 32 -40.07 -16.59 -18.12
C VAL A 32 -40.30 -15.53 -17.04
N GLY A 33 -39.47 -15.57 -15.99
CA GLY A 33 -39.29 -14.47 -15.07
C GLY A 33 -38.39 -13.43 -15.72
N ASN A 34 -38.94 -12.24 -15.99
CA ASN A 34 -38.23 -11.09 -16.55
C ASN A 34 -37.16 -10.62 -15.54
N GLN A 35 -35.94 -11.14 -15.66
CA GLN A 35 -34.79 -10.61 -14.94
C GLN A 35 -34.40 -9.28 -15.58
N THR A 36 -34.83 -8.19 -14.95
CA THR A 36 -34.21 -6.88 -15.14
C THR A 36 -32.71 -7.03 -14.88
N ALA A 37 -31.93 -6.98 -15.96
CA ALA A 37 -30.49 -6.89 -15.90
C ALA A 37 -30.12 -5.63 -15.12
N ALA A 38 -29.71 -5.82 -13.86
CA ALA A 38 -29.02 -4.77 -13.13
C ALA A 38 -27.75 -4.47 -13.91
N SER A 39 -27.65 -3.26 -14.45
CA SER A 39 -26.42 -2.75 -15.02
C SER A 39 -25.39 -2.69 -13.90
N HIS A 40 -24.52 -3.70 -13.83
CA HIS A 40 -23.29 -3.64 -13.07
C HIS A 40 -22.44 -2.54 -13.70
N HIS A 41 -22.58 -1.31 -13.19
CA HIS A 41 -21.51 -0.34 -13.28
C HIS A 41 -20.42 -0.86 -12.34
N GLU A 42 -19.51 -1.66 -12.88
CA GLU A 42 -18.18 -1.78 -12.30
C GLU A 42 -17.57 -0.38 -12.37
N GLU A 43 -17.59 0.33 -11.25
CA GLU A 43 -16.72 1.49 -11.06
C GLU A 43 -15.30 0.99 -11.33
N GLU A 44 -14.67 1.46 -12.42
CA GLU A 44 -13.32 1.02 -12.77
C GLU A 44 -12.43 1.20 -11.55
N ALA A 45 -11.83 0.09 -11.09
CA ALA A 45 -11.00 0.10 -9.89
C ALA A 45 -9.92 1.19 -10.01
N PRO A 46 -9.68 1.99 -8.95
CA PRO A 46 -8.76 3.10 -9.02
C PRO A 46 -7.39 2.61 -9.49
N THR A 47 -6.85 3.25 -10.52
CA THR A 47 -5.54 2.93 -11.10
C THR A 47 -4.37 3.45 -10.25
N TYR A 48 -4.64 3.76 -8.97
CA TYR A 48 -3.72 4.39 -8.05
C TYR A 48 -3.94 3.88 -6.62
N LEU A 49 -2.89 3.96 -5.80
CA LEU A 49 -3.00 3.76 -4.35
C LEU A 49 -3.08 5.12 -3.67
N LYS A 50 -4.01 5.29 -2.72
CA LYS A 50 -4.05 6.51 -1.90
C LYS A 50 -2.76 6.65 -1.13
N ALA A 51 -2.24 7.86 -1.04
CA ALA A 51 -1.03 8.11 -0.29
C ALA A 51 -1.06 9.43 0.47
N VAL A 52 -0.28 9.49 1.55
CA VAL A 52 0.09 10.72 2.25
C VAL A 52 1.60 10.79 2.28
N ARG A 53 2.17 11.95 1.94
CA ARG A 53 3.62 12.18 2.06
C ARG A 53 3.89 13.12 3.22
N LEU A 54 4.79 12.70 4.11
CA LEU A 54 5.38 13.57 5.13
C LEU A 54 6.56 14.31 4.53
N ILE A 55 6.66 15.62 4.74
CA ILE A 55 7.70 16.46 4.16
C ILE A 55 8.37 17.32 5.24
N ASN A 56 9.67 17.58 5.08
CA ASN A 56 10.34 18.59 5.89
C ASN A 56 10.12 20.00 5.35
N LEU A 57 9.70 20.91 6.22
CA LEU A 57 9.61 22.34 5.96
C LEU A 57 10.99 23.02 6.09
N PRO A 58 11.20 24.22 5.51
CA PRO A 58 12.48 24.94 5.60
C PRO A 58 12.95 25.25 7.03
N ASN A 59 12.01 25.39 7.98
CA ASN A 59 12.31 25.61 9.39
C ASN A 59 12.65 24.31 10.16
N GLY A 60 12.67 23.16 9.47
CA GLY A 60 12.92 21.85 10.07
C GLY A 60 11.69 21.16 10.66
N ASP A 61 10.51 21.78 10.61
CA ASP A 61 9.26 21.11 10.99
C ASP A 61 8.83 20.08 9.94
N CYS A 62 7.87 19.25 10.33
CA CYS A 62 7.19 18.31 9.46
C CYS A 62 5.81 18.85 9.09
N ALA A 63 5.44 18.68 7.83
CA ALA A 63 4.08 18.84 7.30
C ALA A 63 3.70 17.59 6.50
N PHE A 64 2.51 17.57 5.94
CA PHE A 64 2.09 16.49 5.04
C PHE A 64 1.29 17.00 3.85
N GLU A 65 1.16 16.14 2.85
CA GLU A 65 0.29 16.37 1.71
C GLU A 65 -0.39 15.07 1.26
N TYR A 66 -1.62 15.21 0.78
CA TYR A 66 -2.38 14.10 0.19
C TYR A 66 -1.97 13.90 -1.26
N GLY A 67 -2.07 12.66 -1.71
CA GLY A 67 -1.80 12.29 -3.08
C GLY A 67 -2.03 10.82 -3.32
N LYS A 68 -1.25 10.30 -4.26
CA LYS A 68 -1.38 8.92 -4.72
C LYS A 68 -0.07 8.40 -5.26
N LEU A 69 0.03 7.07 -5.28
CA LEU A 69 1.08 6.35 -6.00
C LEU A 69 0.51 5.77 -7.30
N GLU A 70 1.29 5.81 -8.36
CA GLU A 70 0.99 5.09 -9.59
C GLU A 70 0.98 3.57 -9.37
N THR A 71 0.04 2.87 -10.01
CA THR A 71 0.04 1.40 -10.02
C THR A 71 0.73 0.86 -11.26
N LYS A 72 1.16 -0.41 -11.19
CA LYS A 72 1.82 -1.13 -12.30
C LYS A 72 3.18 -0.55 -12.72
N VAL A 73 3.83 0.20 -11.83
CA VAL A 73 5.22 0.66 -11.96
C VAL A 73 6.12 -0.07 -10.96
N HIS A 74 7.39 -0.28 -11.32
CA HIS A 74 8.37 -0.84 -10.40
C HIS A 74 8.94 0.27 -9.51
N MET A 75 8.58 0.26 -8.23
CA MET A 75 9.12 1.19 -7.27
C MET A 75 10.46 0.69 -6.72
N PRO A 76 11.47 1.57 -6.60
CA PRO A 76 12.76 1.21 -6.06
C PRO A 76 12.66 0.91 -4.57
N ALA A 77 13.21 -0.23 -4.14
CA ALA A 77 13.27 -0.66 -2.75
C ALA A 77 14.63 -1.29 -2.46
N THR A 78 15.20 -0.97 -1.31
CA THR A 78 16.46 -1.61 -0.85
C THR A 78 16.22 -2.94 -0.15
N SER A 79 15.21 -2.98 0.73
CA SER A 79 14.74 -4.16 1.45
C SER A 79 13.29 -3.92 1.90
N PHE A 80 12.69 -4.90 2.58
CA PHE A 80 11.47 -4.67 3.33
C PHE A 80 11.53 -5.45 4.65
N PHE A 81 10.83 -4.96 5.66
CA PHE A 81 10.63 -5.67 6.92
C PHE A 81 9.26 -5.33 7.52
N ALA A 82 8.68 -6.27 8.25
CA ALA A 82 7.40 -6.10 8.91
C ALA A 82 7.58 -5.96 10.42
N GLN A 83 6.70 -5.21 11.06
CA GLN A 83 6.72 -5.00 12.50
C GLN A 83 5.30 -4.92 13.06
N THR A 84 5.09 -5.58 14.20
CA THR A 84 3.85 -5.49 15.01
C THR A 84 4.11 -4.81 16.36
N LYS A 85 5.34 -4.90 16.84
CA LYS A 85 5.80 -4.24 18.08
C LYS A 85 5.97 -2.74 17.86
N VAL A 86 5.58 -1.94 18.85
CA VAL A 86 5.87 -0.51 18.89
C VAL A 86 7.01 -0.27 19.86
N ASP A 87 8.14 0.23 19.35
CA ASP A 87 9.30 0.55 20.15
C ASP A 87 9.13 1.88 20.88
N ALA A 88 9.88 2.09 21.96
CA ALA A 88 9.70 3.25 22.82
C ALA A 88 9.93 4.58 22.09
N TYR A 89 10.84 4.62 21.12
CA TYR A 89 11.12 5.82 20.33
C TYR A 89 9.94 6.20 19.42
N GLU A 90 9.14 5.21 18.98
CA GLU A 90 7.99 5.45 18.11
C GLU A 90 6.80 6.07 18.85
N LYS A 91 6.83 6.07 20.19
CA LYS A 91 5.76 6.60 21.07
C LYS A 91 5.91 8.08 21.39
N VAL A 92 6.98 8.72 20.92
CA VAL A 92 7.26 10.15 21.09
C VAL A 92 7.52 10.79 19.73
N ALA A 93 7.65 12.11 19.67
CA ALA A 93 7.93 12.79 18.40
C ALA A 93 9.27 12.33 17.83
N HIS A 94 9.28 11.88 16.58
CA HIS A 94 10.48 11.44 15.88
C HIS A 94 10.37 11.71 14.37
N PRO A 95 11.50 12.02 13.69
CA PRO A 95 11.58 11.97 12.25
C PRO A 95 11.64 10.52 11.76
N ALA A 96 11.29 10.29 10.50
CA ALA A 96 11.55 9.02 9.86
C ALA A 96 13.07 8.75 9.82
N PRO A 97 13.54 7.52 10.10
CA PRO A 97 14.98 7.22 10.09
C PRO A 97 15.60 7.27 8.69
N ARG A 98 14.76 7.23 7.64
CA ARG A 98 15.11 7.27 6.22
C ARG A 98 13.84 7.46 5.40
N MET A 99 13.99 7.83 4.14
CA MET A 99 12.90 7.78 3.17
C MET A 99 12.42 6.35 3.00
N GLN A 100 11.13 6.14 3.20
CA GLN A 100 10.52 4.81 3.12
C GLN A 100 9.02 4.89 2.90
N TYR A 101 8.48 3.87 2.26
CA TYR A 101 7.05 3.61 2.31
C TYR A 101 6.72 2.90 3.61
N VAL A 102 5.63 3.30 4.26
CA VAL A 102 5.02 2.58 5.38
C VAL A 102 3.63 2.12 4.95
N VAL A 103 3.43 0.80 4.95
CA VAL A 103 2.17 0.17 4.61
C VAL A 103 1.52 -0.32 5.88
N THR A 104 0.43 0.34 6.28
CA THR A 104 -0.38 -0.14 7.41
C THR A 104 -1.23 -1.30 6.95
N LEU A 105 -0.96 -2.49 7.50
CA LEU A 105 -1.73 -3.72 7.23
C LEU A 105 -2.90 -3.85 8.21
N LYS A 106 -2.75 -3.33 9.43
CA LYS A 106 -3.80 -3.28 10.47
C LYS A 106 -3.63 -2.07 11.37
N GLY A 107 -4.75 -1.49 11.81
CA GLY A 107 -4.79 -0.35 12.73
C GLY A 107 -5.22 0.94 12.03
N LYS A 108 -5.84 1.86 12.78
CA LYS A 108 -6.22 3.19 12.30
C LYS A 108 -5.51 4.22 13.16
N LEU A 109 -4.64 5.01 12.55
CA LEU A 109 -3.71 5.90 13.24
C LEU A 109 -4.04 7.34 12.93
N GLN A 110 -4.10 8.18 13.97
CA GLN A 110 -4.07 9.62 13.82
C GLN A 110 -2.62 10.08 13.93
N PHE A 111 -2.04 10.50 12.82
CA PHE A 111 -0.74 11.14 12.79
C PHE A 111 -0.89 12.62 13.15
N LYS A 112 0.12 13.14 13.86
CA LYS A 112 0.30 14.56 14.15
C LYS A 112 1.71 14.96 13.74
N VAL A 113 1.81 15.95 12.87
CA VAL A 113 3.09 16.48 12.38
C VAL A 113 3.50 17.70 13.20
N SER A 114 4.78 18.07 13.18
CA SER A 114 5.29 19.11 14.08
C SER A 114 4.79 20.53 13.77
N ASN A 115 4.22 20.78 12.58
CA ASN A 115 3.50 22.03 12.30
C ASN A 115 2.15 22.15 13.03
N GLY A 116 1.69 21.08 13.69
CA GLY A 116 0.46 21.02 14.47
C GLY A 116 -0.71 20.31 13.80
N ASP A 117 -0.64 20.11 12.48
CA ASP A 117 -1.71 19.47 11.71
C ASP A 117 -1.76 17.95 11.95
N THR A 118 -2.91 17.36 11.63
CA THR A 118 -3.18 15.93 11.82
C THR A 118 -3.83 15.30 10.61
N PHE A 119 -3.58 14.01 10.39
CA PHE A 119 -4.22 13.19 9.35
C PHE A 119 -4.36 11.73 9.78
N ILE A 120 -5.15 10.96 9.03
CA ILE A 120 -5.39 9.55 9.30
C ILE A 120 -4.60 8.65 8.35
N ILE A 121 -4.01 7.59 8.88
CA ILE A 121 -3.49 6.44 8.13
C ILE A 121 -4.23 5.19 8.57
N GLU A 122 -4.70 4.41 7.60
CA GLU A 122 -5.35 3.11 7.79
C GLU A 122 -5.11 2.23 6.57
N PRO A 123 -5.41 0.91 6.62
CA PRO A 123 -5.24 0.02 5.48
C PRO A 123 -5.90 0.59 4.21
N GLY A 124 -5.16 0.52 3.10
CA GLY A 124 -5.55 1.14 1.83
C GLY A 124 -4.92 2.52 1.58
N THR A 125 -4.18 3.07 2.54
CA THR A 125 -3.38 4.31 2.36
C THR A 125 -1.91 4.02 2.61
N ILE A 126 -1.05 4.44 1.67
CA ILE A 126 0.42 4.35 1.80
C ILE A 126 0.94 5.64 2.42
N LEU A 127 1.79 5.53 3.43
CA LEU A 127 2.54 6.68 3.94
C LEU A 127 3.91 6.72 3.25
N VAL A 128 4.25 7.85 2.62
CA VAL A 128 5.60 8.14 2.14
C VAL A 128 6.28 9.01 3.20
N ALA A 129 7.19 8.44 3.96
CA ALA A 129 7.84 9.12 5.07
C ALA A 129 9.14 9.78 4.61
N GLU A 130 9.08 11.03 4.17
CA GLU A 130 10.25 11.84 3.75
C GLU A 130 10.69 12.84 4.83
N ASP A 131 10.00 12.90 5.97
CA ASP A 131 10.35 13.76 7.11
C ASP A 131 11.54 13.22 7.93
N VAL A 132 12.71 13.16 7.28
CA VAL A 132 13.94 12.57 7.83
C VAL A 132 14.77 13.53 8.69
N LYS A 133 14.23 14.70 9.03
CA LYS A 133 14.87 15.74 9.84
C LYS A 133 13.91 16.33 10.87
N GLY A 134 14.47 16.99 11.88
CA GLY A 134 13.72 17.77 12.86
C GLY A 134 12.93 16.90 13.85
N LYS A 135 11.80 17.42 14.33
CA LYS A 135 10.95 16.73 15.31
C LYS A 135 10.10 15.63 14.69
N GLY A 136 9.80 15.73 13.38
CA GLY A 136 8.99 14.76 12.65
C GLY A 136 7.53 14.72 13.12
N HIS A 137 7.07 13.52 13.46
CA HIS A 137 5.68 13.22 13.73
C HIS A 137 5.48 12.40 15.01
N THR A 138 4.24 12.37 15.48
CA THR A 138 3.71 11.40 16.45
C THR A 138 2.49 10.72 15.86
N TRP A 139 2.03 9.64 16.47
CA TRP A 139 0.77 9.01 16.11
C TRP A 139 0.07 8.42 17.34
N ASP A 140 -1.25 8.33 17.26
CA ASP A 140 -2.10 7.64 18.23
C ASP A 140 -2.99 6.61 17.50
N LEU A 141 -3.24 5.46 18.13
CA LEU A 141 -4.25 4.52 17.63
C LEU A 141 -5.64 5.06 17.95
N LEU A 142 -6.48 5.18 16.92
CA LEU A 142 -7.88 5.56 17.05
C LEU A 142 -8.80 4.37 17.31
N ASP A 143 -8.40 3.18 16.88
CA ASP A 143 -9.13 1.93 17.10
C ASP A 143 -8.17 0.78 17.35
N GLY A 144 -8.57 -0.12 18.25
CA GLY A 144 -7.80 -1.28 18.69
C GLY A 144 -6.51 -0.94 19.43
N ASP A 145 -5.66 -1.96 19.57
CA ASP A 145 -4.41 -1.92 20.33
C ASP A 145 -3.18 -2.36 19.51
N LYS A 146 -3.36 -2.54 18.19
CA LYS A 146 -2.35 -3.13 17.30
C LYS A 146 -2.14 -2.29 16.04
N TRP A 147 -0.87 -2.17 15.69
CA TRP A 147 -0.42 -1.63 14.41
C TRP A 147 0.54 -2.61 13.74
N ASP A 148 0.02 -3.32 12.74
CA ASP A 148 0.80 -4.22 11.90
C ASP A 148 1.19 -3.47 10.64
N ARG A 149 2.48 -3.43 10.32
CA ARG A 149 2.99 -2.60 9.24
C ARG A 149 4.17 -3.20 8.53
N LEU A 150 4.34 -2.78 7.28
CA LEU A 150 5.52 -3.04 6.47
C LEU A 150 6.26 -1.73 6.23
N TYR A 151 7.58 -1.77 6.38
CA TYR A 151 8.49 -0.71 5.98
C TYR A 151 9.24 -1.13 4.73
N ILE A 152 9.28 -0.25 3.74
CA ILE A 152 9.97 -0.46 2.47
C ILE A 152 10.90 0.73 2.23
N PRO A 153 12.17 0.66 2.65
CA PRO A 153 13.10 1.77 2.46
C PRO A 153 13.42 2.05 0.99
N ILE A 154 13.29 3.32 0.63
CA ILE A 154 13.56 3.86 -0.71
C ILE A 154 15.08 4.15 -0.81
N PRO A 155 15.78 3.70 -1.87
CA PRO A 155 17.17 4.07 -2.08
C PRO A 155 17.35 5.59 -2.13
N ALA A 156 18.43 6.10 -1.55
CA ALA A 156 18.71 7.54 -1.55
C ALA A 156 18.76 8.09 -2.99
N GLY A 157 18.02 9.17 -3.25
CA GLY A 157 17.94 9.83 -4.55
C GLY A 157 17.08 9.12 -5.60
N ALA A 158 16.39 8.03 -5.24
CA ALA A 158 15.43 7.39 -6.12
C ALA A 158 14.07 8.12 -6.10
N ASP A 159 13.29 7.93 -7.16
CA ASP A 159 11.93 8.46 -7.27
C ASP A 159 11.00 7.75 -6.27
N ASP A 160 10.18 8.52 -5.55
CA ASP A 160 9.16 8.02 -4.61
C ASP A 160 7.82 7.72 -5.29
N HIS A 161 7.70 8.03 -6.59
CA HIS A 161 6.49 7.86 -7.40
C HIS A 161 5.24 8.52 -6.80
N PHE A 162 5.42 9.48 -5.89
CA PHE A 162 4.33 10.18 -5.25
C PHE A 162 3.84 11.33 -6.13
N ILE A 163 2.54 11.32 -6.38
CA ILE A 163 1.84 12.37 -7.12
C ILE A 163 0.94 13.09 -6.13
N ALA A 164 1.31 14.32 -5.78
CA ALA A 164 0.50 15.18 -4.93
C ALA A 164 -0.85 15.49 -5.60
N ASP A 165 -1.90 15.55 -4.78
CA ASP A 165 -3.20 16.02 -5.24
C ASP A 165 -3.14 17.49 -5.62
N LYS A 166 -3.95 17.88 -6.62
CA LYS A 166 -4.09 19.28 -6.98
C LYS A 166 -4.83 20.01 -5.86
N LYS A 167 -4.25 21.11 -5.40
CA LYS A 167 -4.88 22.04 -4.45
C LYS A 167 -6.02 22.81 -5.09
#